data_AF-A0A3C0ARV7-F1
#
_entry.id   AF-A0A3C0ARV7-F1
#
_cell.length_a   1.000
_cell.length_b   1.000
_cell.length_c   1.000
_cell.angle_alpha   90.00
_cell.angle_beta   90.00
_cell.angle_gamma   90.00
#
_symmetry.space_group_name_H-M   'P 1'
#
loop_
_entity.id
_entity.type
_entity.pdbx_description
1 polymer ?
#
loop_
_entity_poly.entity_id
_entity_poly.type
_entity_poly.pdbx_seq_one_letter_code
_entity_poly.pdbx_strand_id
1 'polypeptide(L)'
;IAKNVSVLATAYSEPEQRGTGEHEPIMMTVDYGKGRVFHTTLGHDVTALQGTGFQITLQRGTEWAATGEVTQPLPNVKWNDHEPTVQKP
;
A
#
# COMPACT_ATOMS: atom_id res chain seq x y z
N ILE A 1 1.22 -20.69 3.40
CA ILE A 1 0.13 -19.88 2.81
C ILE A 1 -0.48 -19.05 3.94
N ALA A 2 -0.54 -17.73 3.79
CA ALA A 2 -1.21 -16.87 4.76
C ALA A 2 -2.72 -17.15 4.77
N LYS A 3 -3.35 -17.15 5.95
CA LYS A 3 -4.80 -17.29 6.12
C LYS A 3 -5.35 -15.96 6.61
N ASN A 4 -6.65 -15.70 6.38
CA ASN A 4 -7.34 -14.45 6.79
C ASN A 4 -6.72 -13.19 6.17
N VAL A 5 -6.47 -13.25 4.86
CA VAL A 5 -5.96 -12.10 4.10
C VAL A 5 -7.14 -11.22 3.68
N SER A 6 -7.10 -9.94 4.05
CA SER A 6 -7.99 -8.93 3.47
C SER A 6 -7.20 -8.10 2.48
N VAL A 7 -7.61 -8.13 1.20
CA VAL A 7 -6.97 -7.33 0.15
C VAL A 7 -7.51 -5.90 0.22
N LEU A 8 -6.62 -4.93 0.35
CA LEU A 8 -6.93 -3.50 0.38
C LEU A 8 -6.76 -2.85 -1.00
N ALA A 9 -5.76 -3.31 -1.77
CA ALA A 9 -5.50 -2.82 -3.12
C ALA A 9 -4.84 -3.91 -3.98
N THR A 10 -5.15 -3.88 -5.27
CA THR A 10 -4.49 -4.67 -6.32
C THR A 10 -3.88 -3.75 -7.37
N ALA A 11 -2.90 -4.26 -8.12
CA ALA A 11 -2.37 -3.61 -9.32
C ALA A 11 -2.33 -4.61 -10.48
N TYR A 12 -2.66 -4.13 -11.68
CA TYR A 12 -2.53 -4.94 -12.88
C TYR A 12 -1.05 -5.13 -13.25
N SER A 13 -0.64 -6.37 -13.44
CA SER A 13 0.73 -6.77 -13.75
C SER A 13 0.90 -6.93 -15.26
N GLU A 14 1.21 -5.83 -15.95
CA GLU A 14 1.26 -5.74 -17.42
C GLU A 14 2.24 -6.75 -18.05
N PRO A 15 1.78 -7.69 -18.91
CA PRO A 15 2.66 -8.66 -19.58
C PRO A 15 3.77 -8.02 -20.42
N GLU A 16 3.54 -6.85 -21.02
CA GLU A 16 4.58 -6.10 -21.77
C GLU A 16 5.76 -5.70 -20.87
N GLN A 17 5.51 -5.50 -19.57
CA GLN A 17 6.52 -5.24 -18.54
C GLN A 17 6.98 -6.53 -17.84
N ARG A 18 6.78 -7.69 -18.48
CA ARG A 18 7.07 -9.03 -17.94
C ARG A 18 6.20 -9.40 -16.72
N GLY A 19 5.01 -8.80 -16.63
CA GLY A 19 4.00 -9.11 -15.63
C GLY A 19 3.21 -10.39 -15.92
N THR A 20 2.32 -10.73 -15.00
CA THR A 20 1.52 -11.97 -15.02
C THR A 20 0.26 -11.88 -15.88
N GLY A 21 -0.19 -10.67 -16.24
CA GLY A 21 -1.48 -10.43 -16.89
C GLY A 21 -2.66 -10.44 -15.92
N GLU A 22 -2.39 -10.38 -14.62
CA GLU A 22 -3.39 -10.48 -13.56
C GLU A 22 -3.39 -9.24 -12.65
N HIS A 23 -4.47 -9.08 -11.87
CA HIS A 23 -4.51 -8.12 -10.78
C HIS A 23 -3.90 -8.73 -9.51
N GLU A 24 -2.67 -8.32 -9.21
CA GLU A 24 -1.91 -8.82 -8.08
C GLU A 24 -2.21 -8.02 -6.80
N PRO A 25 -2.39 -8.67 -5.63
CA PRO A 25 -2.49 -7.97 -4.36
C PRO A 25 -1.20 -7.20 -4.05
N ILE A 26 -1.32 -5.88 -3.86
CA ILE A 26 -0.18 -5.01 -3.51
C ILE A 26 -0.27 -4.46 -2.09
N MET A 27 -1.46 -4.52 -1.49
CA MET A 27 -1.70 -4.07 -0.12
C MET A 27 -2.73 -4.95 0.56
N MET A 28 -2.38 -5.46 1.73
CA MET A 28 -3.20 -6.44 2.44
C MET A 28 -3.10 -6.24 3.95
N THR A 29 -4.12 -6.70 4.67
CA THR A 29 -4.01 -7.00 6.09
C THR A 29 -4.06 -8.51 6.33
N VAL A 30 -3.34 -8.96 7.35
CA VAL A 30 -3.32 -10.35 7.79
C VAL A 30 -3.40 -10.39 9.30
N ASP A 31 -4.37 -11.14 9.82
CA ASP A 31 -4.41 -11.48 11.24
C ASP A 31 -3.52 -12.70 11.50
N TYR A 32 -2.45 -12.50 12.27
CA TYR A 32 -1.52 -13.57 12.61
C TYR A 32 -1.38 -13.72 14.13
N GLY A 33 -2.01 -14.75 14.68
CA GLY A 33 -2.11 -14.93 16.12
C GLY A 33 -2.87 -13.77 16.76
N LYS A 34 -2.20 -13.00 17.62
CA LYS A 34 -2.75 -11.77 18.24
C LYS A 34 -2.30 -10.49 17.52
N GLY A 35 -1.48 -10.61 16.47
CA GLY A 35 -0.91 -9.48 15.75
C GLY A 35 -1.75 -9.06 14.56
N ARG A 36 -1.81 -7.75 14.32
CA ARG A 36 -2.31 -7.14 13.08
C ARG A 36 -1.13 -6.85 12.16
N VAL A 37 -1.14 -7.43 10.96
CA VAL A 37 -0.08 -7.21 9.95
C VAL A 37 -0.64 -6.34 8.84
N PHE A 38 -0.01 -5.19 8.60
CA PHE A 38 -0.16 -4.45 7.35
C PHE A 38 0.99 -4.83 6.42
N HIS A 39 0.66 -5.27 5.20
CA HIS A 39 1.63 -5.67 4.18
C HIS A 39 1.46 -4.80 2.94
N THR A 40 2.57 -4.26 2.44
CA THR A 40 2.66 -3.54 1.16
C THR A 40 3.86 -4.06 0.38
N THR A 41 3.69 -4.27 -0.94
CA THR A 41 4.77 -4.69 -1.84
C THR A 41 5.53 -3.51 -2.46
N LEU A 42 5.06 -2.28 -2.19
CA LEU A 42 5.62 -1.04 -2.73
C LEU A 42 6.86 -0.57 -1.93
N GLY A 43 7.65 0.34 -2.53
CA GLY A 43 8.78 0.99 -1.84
C GLY A 43 10.15 0.33 -2.06
N HIS A 44 10.42 -0.16 -3.28
CA HIS A 44 11.64 -0.91 -3.60
C HIS A 44 12.95 -0.08 -3.55
N ASP A 45 12.86 1.24 -3.65
CA ASP A 45 14.01 2.14 -3.61
C ASP A 45 13.64 3.56 -3.09
N VAL A 46 14.64 4.44 -2.98
CA VAL A 46 14.46 5.81 -2.47
C VAL A 46 13.42 6.60 -3.26
N THR A 47 13.38 6.44 -4.59
CA THR A 47 12.40 7.14 -5.45
C THR A 47 10.98 6.61 -5.20
N ALA A 48 10.80 5.31 -5.06
CA ALA A 48 9.51 4.71 -4.72
C ALA A 48 9.00 5.15 -3.34
N LEU A 49 9.90 5.29 -2.35
CA LEU A 49 9.57 5.78 -1.02
C LEU A 49 9.13 7.26 -1.00
N GLN A 50 9.46 8.04 -2.04
CA GLN A 50 9.02 9.43 -2.18
C GLN A 50 7.56 9.56 -2.67
N GLY A 51 6.96 8.49 -3.18
CA GLY A 51 5.57 8.52 -3.63
C GLY A 51 4.61 8.85 -2.48
N THR A 52 3.81 9.90 -2.64
CA THR A 52 2.86 10.36 -1.61
C THR A 52 1.85 9.26 -1.24
N GLY A 53 1.40 8.47 -2.20
CA GLY A 53 0.53 7.31 -1.94
C GLY A 53 1.22 6.25 -1.06
N PHE A 54 2.49 5.96 -1.30
CA PHE A 54 3.28 5.05 -0.47
C PHE A 54 3.41 5.59 0.96
N GLN A 55 3.80 6.86 1.11
CA GLN A 55 4.00 7.47 2.43
C GLN A 55 2.71 7.50 3.27
N ILE A 56 1.58 7.88 2.67
CA ILE A 56 0.29 7.91 3.35
C ILE A 56 -0.13 6.52 3.80
N THR A 57 0.00 5.52 2.92
CA THR A 57 -0.46 4.17 3.21
C THR A 57 0.46 3.46 4.19
N LEU A 58 1.76 3.71 4.15
CA LEU A 58 2.70 3.26 5.17
C LEU A 58 2.36 3.85 6.55
N GLN A 59 2.11 5.16 6.64
CA GLN A 59 1.74 5.82 7.90
C GLN A 59 0.42 5.28 8.46
N ARG A 60 -0.64 5.21 7.64
CA ARG A 60 -1.96 4.71 8.04
C ARG A 60 -1.92 3.22 8.40
N GLY A 61 -1.22 2.42 7.61
CA GLY A 61 -1.04 0.99 7.88
C GLY A 61 -0.26 0.74 9.17
N THR A 62 0.74 1.57 9.46
CA THR A 62 1.50 1.52 10.72
C THR A 62 0.63 1.86 11.92
N GLU A 63 -0.17 2.93 11.83
CA GLU A 63 -1.12 3.32 12.87
C GLU A 63 -2.12 2.18 13.14
N TRP A 64 -2.75 1.65 12.09
CA TRP A 64 -3.69 0.55 12.20
C TRP A 64 -3.07 -0.72 12.80
N ALA A 65 -1.86 -1.09 12.38
CA ALA A 65 -1.16 -2.23 12.94
C ALA A 65 -0.93 -2.04 14.45
N ALA A 66 -0.56 -0.83 14.89
CA ALA A 66 -0.31 -0.51 16.29
C ALA A 66 -1.60 -0.41 17.14
N THR A 67 -2.65 0.23 16.63
CA THR A 67 -3.81 0.63 17.44
C THR A 67 -5.09 -0.11 17.08
N GLY A 68 -5.22 -0.59 15.84
CA GLY A 68 -6.46 -1.11 15.27
C GLY A 68 -7.31 -0.04 14.56
N GLU A 69 -6.90 1.22 14.61
CA GLU A 69 -7.65 2.37 14.08
C GLU A 69 -6.79 3.21 13.14
N VAL A 70 -7.44 4.01 12.30
CA VAL A 70 -6.78 5.06 11.50
C VAL A 70 -7.44 6.40 11.82
N THR A 71 -6.75 7.24 12.59
CA THR A 71 -7.26 8.55 13.02
C THR A 71 -6.75 9.71 12.17
N GLN A 72 -5.77 9.45 11.29
CA GLN A 72 -5.28 10.43 10.32
C GLN A 72 -6.44 10.97 9.43
N PRO A 73 -6.56 12.30 9.26
CA PRO A 73 -7.58 12.88 8.40
C PRO A 73 -7.37 12.45 6.95
N LEU A 74 -8.45 12.45 6.16
CA LEU A 74 -8.36 12.14 4.74
C LEU A 74 -7.30 13.03 4.06
N PRO A 75 -6.38 12.43 3.28
CA PRO A 75 -5.30 13.17 2.68
C PRO A 75 -5.84 14.15 1.63
N ASN A 76 -5.43 15.42 1.73
CA ASN A 76 -5.73 16.42 0.71
C ASN A 76 -4.65 16.36 -0.38
N VAL A 77 -4.80 15.41 -1.31
CA VAL A 77 -3.84 15.18 -2.40
C VAL A 77 -4.57 15.27 -3.73
N LYS A 78 -4.02 16.08 -4.63
CA LYS A 78 -4.40 16.05 -6.04
C LYS A 78 -3.66 14.91 -6.73
N TRP A 79 -4.37 13.84 -7.06
CA TRP A 79 -3.81 12.65 -7.70
C TRP A 79 -3.63 12.84 -9.21
N ASN A 80 -2.65 12.13 -9.76
CA ASN A 80 -2.40 12.00 -11.20
C ASN A 80 -2.43 10.50 -11.56
N ASP A 81 -3.16 10.13 -12.60
CA ASP A 81 -3.42 8.70 -12.92
C ASP A 81 -2.25 7.98 -13.61
N HIS A 82 -1.27 8.71 -14.16
CA HIS A 82 -0.18 8.14 -14.97
C HIS A 82 1.23 8.49 -14.48
N GLU A 83 1.34 9.27 -13.41
CA GLU A 83 2.64 9.66 -12.85
C GLU A 83 2.60 9.66 -11.32
N PRO A 84 3.69 9.26 -10.64
CA PRO A 84 3.75 9.32 -9.18
C PRO A 84 3.49 10.74 -8.68
N THR A 85 2.47 10.92 -7.84
CA THR A 85 2.35 12.14 -7.05
C THR A 85 3.45 12.16 -6.00
N VAL A 86 4.33 13.15 -6.08
CA VAL A 86 5.36 13.43 -5.07
C VAL A 86 5.10 14.82 -4.51
N GLN A 87 4.54 14.88 -3.31
CA GLN A 87 4.45 16.09 -2.52
C GLN A 87 5.78 16.33 -1.80
N LYS A 88 6.24 17.58 -1.83
CA LYS A 88 7.37 18.00 -1.00
C LYS A 88 6.96 17.89 0.48
N PRO A 89 7.90 17.52 1.38
CA PRO A 89 7.65 17.48 2.82
C PRO A 89 7.06 18.79 3.36
#